data_AF-B3EU17-F1
#
_entry.id   AF-B3EU17-F1
#
_cell.length_a   1.000
_cell.length_b   1.000
_cell.length_c   1.000
_cell.angle_alpha   90.00
_cell.angle_beta   90.00
_cell.angle_gamma   90.00
#
_symmetry.space_group_name_H-M   'P 1'
#
loop_
_entity.id
_entity.type
_entity.pdbx_description
1 polymer ?
#
loop_
_entity_poly.entity_id
_entity_poly.type
_entity_poly.pdbx_seq_one_letter_code
_entity_poly.pdbx_strand_id
1 'polypeptide(L)'
;MMALLLLVMLVVSCNRTQQFNKLKEEEKNLMQELQQITRRSKWYILKEKVIPEAKGYPSAANQQLYLAKEILKDLREAQYDAEAGSIKAQKKIERLLRRVRDEAGFKANNVKQAIESLTIWIKLLENIRRQQKLTKVKQ
;
A
#
# COMPACT_ATOMS: atom_id res chain seq x y z
N MET A 1 23.42 9.42 37.01
CA MET A 1 23.13 8.43 35.93
C MET A 1 21.64 8.27 35.64
N MET A 2 20.75 8.16 36.64
CA MET A 2 19.29 8.01 36.43
C MET A 2 18.62 9.16 35.63
N ALA A 3 19.03 10.42 35.85
CA ALA A 3 18.46 11.58 35.15
C ALA A 3 18.77 11.58 33.63
N LEU A 4 19.94 11.08 33.22
CA LEU A 4 20.34 11.04 31.82
C LEU A 4 19.55 9.97 31.04
N LEU A 5 19.30 8.82 31.68
CA LEU A 5 18.47 7.75 31.13
C LEU A 5 17.02 8.20 30.92
N LEU A 6 16.45 8.94 31.88
CA LEU A 6 15.10 9.50 31.78
C LEU A 6 14.97 10.52 30.63
N LEU A 7 15.97 11.39 30.45
CA LEU A 7 16.01 12.36 29.37
C LEU A 7 16.11 11.69 27.99
N VAL A 8 16.95 10.66 27.86
CA VAL A 8 17.06 9.86 26.63
C VAL A 8 15.75 9.14 26.32
N MET A 9 15.10 8.54 27.33
CA MET A 9 13.79 7.88 27.15
C MET A 9 12.70 8.88 26.72
N LEU A 10 12.67 10.09 27.29
CA LEU A 10 11.73 11.15 26.92
C LEU A 10 11.92 11.63 25.47
N VAL A 11 13.17 11.85 25.05
CA VAL A 11 13.49 12.27 23.67
C VAL A 11 13.12 11.18 22.67
N VAL A 12 13.42 9.90 22.97
CA VAL A 12 13.05 8.76 22.11
C VAL A 12 11.53 8.61 22.01
N SER A 13 10.81 8.76 23.12
CA SER A 13 9.34 8.69 23.15
C SER A 13 8.68 9.83 22.36
N CYS A 14 9.21 11.05 22.49
CA CYS A 14 8.73 12.23 21.75
C CYS A 14 8.93 12.06 20.24
N ASN A 15 10.12 11.63 19.81
CA ASN A 15 10.43 11.37 18.40
C ASN A 15 9.52 10.27 17.81
N ARG A 16 9.27 9.20 18.57
CA ARG A 16 8.39 8.10 18.14
C ARG A 16 6.93 8.53 17.98
N THR A 17 6.45 9.37 18.90
CA THR A 17 5.09 9.93 18.82
C THR A 17 4.94 10.84 17.60
N GLN A 18 5.94 11.68 17.33
CA GLN A 18 5.96 12.52 16.12
C GLN A 18 5.98 11.68 14.83
N GLN A 19 6.79 10.61 14.78
CA GLN A 19 6.81 9.69 13.65
C GLN A 19 5.46 9.01 13.43
N PHE A 20 4.80 8.56 14.51
CA PHE A 20 3.48 7.94 14.41
C PHE A 20 2.43 8.92 13.88
N ASN A 21 2.43 10.17 14.36
CA ASN A 21 1.51 11.21 13.89
C ASN A 21 1.73 11.52 12.39
N LYS A 22 2.98 11.58 11.93
CA LYS A 22 3.30 11.74 10.51
C LYS A 22 2.74 10.59 9.67
N LEU A 23 2.91 9.35 10.13
CA LEU A 23 2.36 8.18 9.43
C LEU A 23 0.82 8.20 9.41
N LYS A 24 0.16 8.72 10.44
CA LYS A 24 -1.30 8.88 10.47
C LYS A 24 -1.80 9.91 9.46
N GLU A 25 -1.10 11.02 9.30
CA GLU A 25 -1.46 12.01 8.27
C GLU A 25 -1.21 11.46 6.87
N GLU A 26 -0.09 10.78 6.65
CA GLU A 26 0.18 10.09 5.37
C GLU A 26 -0.89 9.02 5.07
N GLU A 27 -1.31 8.24 6.07
CA GLU A 27 -2.41 7.27 5.93
C GLU A 27 -3.70 7.94 5.46
N LYS A 28 -4.06 9.08 6.07
CA LYS A 28 -5.26 9.85 5.70
C LYS A 28 -5.20 10.35 4.24
N ASN A 29 -4.05 10.87 3.81
CA ASN A 29 -3.84 11.33 2.44
C ASN A 29 -3.94 10.16 1.45
N LEU A 30 -3.25 9.05 1.75
CA LEU A 30 -3.30 7.84 0.92
C LEU A 30 -4.72 7.25 0.85
N MET A 31 -5.49 7.30 1.93
CA MET A 31 -6.89 6.87 1.94
C MET A 31 -7.76 7.73 1.01
N GLN A 32 -7.54 9.04 0.97
CA GLN A 32 -8.24 9.95 0.05
C GLN A 32 -7.86 9.68 -1.40
N GLU A 33 -6.56 9.54 -1.70
CA GLU A 33 -6.08 9.16 -3.04
C GLU A 33 -6.69 7.82 -3.47
N LEU A 34 -6.63 6.81 -2.61
CA LEU A 34 -7.17 5.48 -2.83
C LEU A 34 -8.67 5.51 -3.12
N GLN A 35 -9.44 6.36 -2.43
CA GLN A 35 -10.87 6.54 -2.68
C GLN A 35 -11.14 7.06 -4.10
N GLN A 36 -10.32 7.99 -4.61
CA GLN A 36 -10.49 8.55 -5.95
C GLN A 36 -10.22 7.53 -7.04
N ILE A 37 -9.22 6.67 -6.84
CA ILE A 37 -8.81 5.64 -7.80
C ILE A 37 -9.56 4.31 -7.64
N THR A 38 -10.39 4.14 -6.61
CA THR A 38 -11.16 2.89 -6.40
C THR A 38 -12.57 3.02 -6.97
N ARG A 39 -13.09 1.96 -7.60
CA ARG A 39 -14.49 1.91 -8.05
C ARG A 39 -15.42 2.04 -6.83
N ARG A 40 -16.47 2.86 -6.95
CA ARG A 40 -17.42 3.12 -5.85
C ARG A 40 -17.99 1.84 -5.23
N SER A 41 -18.29 0.84 -6.06
CA SER A 41 -18.79 -0.48 -5.65
C SER A 41 -17.79 -1.31 -4.83
N LYS A 42 -16.49 -1.03 -4.96
CA LYS A 42 -15.40 -1.76 -4.29
C LYS A 42 -14.83 -0.99 -3.10
N TRP A 43 -15.00 0.35 -3.08
CA TRP A 43 -14.49 1.21 -2.02
C TRP A 43 -14.98 0.80 -0.62
N TYR A 44 -16.27 0.50 -0.47
CA TYR A 44 -16.82 0.09 0.83
C TYR A 44 -16.12 -1.16 1.37
N ILE A 45 -15.93 -2.18 0.53
CA ILE A 45 -15.26 -3.43 0.91
C ILE A 45 -13.78 -3.16 1.27
N LEU A 46 -13.09 -2.36 0.45
CA LEU A 46 -11.68 -2.01 0.67
C LEU A 46 -11.51 -1.27 2.02
N LYS A 47 -12.34 -0.26 2.27
CA LYS A 47 -12.27 0.60 3.45
C LYS A 47 -12.70 -0.10 4.74
N GLU A 48 -13.79 -0.88 4.70
CA GLU A 48 -14.41 -1.43 5.92
C GLU A 48 -13.98 -2.87 6.23
N LYS A 49 -13.36 -3.58 5.27
CA LYS A 49 -12.89 -4.97 5.49
C LYS A 49 -11.38 -5.10 5.28
N VAL A 50 -10.91 -4.84 4.07
CA VAL A 50 -9.53 -5.17 3.67
C VAL A 50 -8.50 -4.33 4.43
N ILE A 51 -8.70 -3.01 4.54
CA ILE A 51 -7.77 -2.12 5.25
C ILE A 51 -7.77 -2.38 6.77
N PRO A 52 -8.93 -2.52 7.44
CA PRO A 52 -8.98 -2.90 8.85
C PRO A 52 -8.31 -4.25 9.13
N GLU A 53 -8.51 -5.25 8.26
CA GLU A 53 -7.84 -6.53 8.37
C GLU A 53 -6.31 -6.39 8.25
N ALA A 54 -5.82 -5.64 7.25
CA ALA A 54 -4.40 -5.36 7.10
C ALA A 54 -3.81 -4.63 8.32
N LYS A 55 -4.58 -3.75 8.97
CA LYS A 55 -4.17 -3.07 10.22
C LYS A 55 -4.12 -4.02 11.42
N GLY A 56 -5.13 -4.89 11.56
CA GLY A 56 -5.24 -5.84 12.67
C GLY A 56 -4.27 -7.02 12.58
N TYR A 57 -3.95 -7.47 11.38
CA TYR A 57 -3.17 -8.68 11.14
C TYR A 57 -1.95 -8.40 10.25
N PRO A 58 -0.72 -8.37 10.81
CA PRO A 58 0.50 -8.12 10.05
C PRO A 58 0.72 -9.07 8.86
N SER A 59 0.31 -10.34 9.00
CA SER A 59 0.43 -11.34 7.92
C SER A 59 -0.46 -10.97 6.73
N ALA A 60 -1.68 -10.47 6.96
CA ALA A 60 -2.58 -10.03 5.89
C ALA A 60 -1.97 -8.84 5.12
N ALA A 61 -1.43 -7.84 5.83
CA ALA A 61 -0.74 -6.71 5.20
C ALA A 61 0.48 -7.16 4.37
N ASN A 62 1.27 -8.11 4.87
CA ASN A 62 2.44 -8.64 4.15
C ASN A 62 2.05 -9.39 2.88
N GLN A 63 1.01 -10.22 2.93
CA GLN A 63 0.53 -10.97 1.77
C GLN A 63 -0.01 -10.03 0.69
N GLN A 64 -0.85 -9.07 1.08
CA GLN A 64 -1.37 -8.04 0.17
C GLN A 64 -0.24 -7.23 -0.47
N LEU A 65 0.79 -6.87 0.31
CA LEU A 65 1.94 -6.12 -0.17
C LEU A 65 2.78 -6.91 -1.17
N TYR A 66 3.02 -8.19 -0.88
CA TYR A 66 3.74 -9.08 -1.79
C TYR A 66 3.01 -9.19 -3.13
N LEU A 67 1.71 -9.50 -3.10
CA LEU A 67 0.91 -9.61 -4.32
C LEU A 67 0.89 -8.30 -5.13
N ALA A 68 0.70 -7.16 -4.47
CA ALA A 68 0.68 -5.87 -5.15
C ALA A 68 2.04 -5.54 -5.80
N LYS A 69 3.15 -5.87 -5.14
CA LYS A 69 4.50 -5.67 -5.68
C LYS A 69 4.79 -6.58 -6.87
N GLU A 70 4.41 -7.85 -6.80
CA GLU A 70 4.57 -8.78 -7.92
C GLU A 70 3.77 -8.33 -9.14
N ILE A 71 2.50 -7.94 -8.96
CA ILE A 71 1.68 -7.42 -10.06
C ILE A 71 2.31 -6.15 -10.64
N LEU A 72 2.78 -5.22 -9.81
CA LEU A 72 3.43 -4.00 -10.28
C LEU A 72 4.70 -4.29 -11.09
N LYS A 73 5.53 -5.22 -10.62
CA LYS A 73 6.74 -5.68 -11.31
C LYS A 73 6.39 -6.30 -12.66
N ASP A 74 5.47 -7.27 -12.65
CA ASP A 74 5.00 -7.97 -13.84
C ASP A 74 4.44 -7.00 -14.89
N LEU A 75 3.73 -5.96 -14.45
CA LEU A 75 3.10 -4.99 -15.31
C LEU A 75 4.12 -4.03 -15.93
N ARG A 76 5.20 -3.69 -15.21
CA ARG A 76 6.34 -2.91 -15.75
C ARG A 76 7.17 -3.72 -16.75
N GLU A 77 7.48 -4.98 -16.43
CA GLU A 77 8.21 -5.87 -17.35
C GLU A 77 7.41 -6.11 -18.63
N ALA A 78 6.12 -6.43 -18.49
CA ALA A 78 5.26 -6.63 -19.64
C ALA A 78 5.07 -5.34 -20.45
N GLN A 79 5.05 -4.17 -19.81
CA GLN A 79 5.03 -2.88 -20.51
C GLN A 79 6.27 -2.70 -21.38
N TYR A 80 7.46 -2.91 -20.82
CA TYR A 80 8.72 -2.80 -21.54
C TYR A 80 8.76 -3.74 -22.77
N ASP A 81 8.40 -5.01 -22.58
CA ASP A 81 8.37 -5.99 -23.66
C ASP A 81 7.30 -5.66 -24.73
N ALA A 82 6.15 -5.13 -24.31
CA ALA A 82 5.08 -4.75 -25.22
C ALA A 82 5.45 -3.52 -26.07
N GLU A 83 6.18 -2.57 -25.49
CA GLU A 83 6.75 -1.40 -26.19
C GLU A 83 7.79 -1.85 -27.24
N ALA A 84 8.46 -2.98 -27.02
CA ALA A 84 9.33 -3.65 -28.01
C ALA A 84 8.56 -4.50 -29.05
N GLY A 85 7.22 -4.50 -29.05
CA GLY A 85 6.38 -5.20 -30.03
C GLY A 85 5.94 -6.62 -29.64
N SER A 86 6.17 -7.06 -28.39
CA SER A 86 5.79 -8.41 -27.95
C SER A 86 4.27 -8.57 -27.77
N ILE A 87 3.64 -9.35 -28.67
CA ILE A 87 2.21 -9.72 -28.57
C ILE A 87 1.92 -10.51 -27.29
N LYS A 88 2.86 -11.37 -26.84
CA LYS A 88 2.72 -12.13 -25.59
C LYS A 88 2.66 -11.20 -24.38
N ALA A 89 3.46 -10.13 -24.39
CA ALA A 89 3.48 -9.13 -23.34
C ALA A 89 2.19 -8.28 -23.34
N GLN A 90 1.67 -7.90 -24.50
CA GLN A 90 0.35 -7.24 -24.61
C GLN A 90 -0.77 -8.09 -23.98
N LYS A 91 -0.82 -9.39 -24.29
CA LYS A 91 -1.77 -10.33 -23.65
C LYS A 91 -1.55 -10.51 -22.15
N LYS A 92 -0.31 -10.36 -21.66
CA LYS A 92 0.01 -10.35 -20.22
C LYS A 92 -0.53 -9.08 -19.56
N ILE A 93 -0.32 -7.92 -20.19
CA ILE A 93 -0.85 -6.62 -19.73
C ILE A 93 -2.37 -6.67 -19.59
N GLU A 94 -3.11 -7.15 -20.61
CA GLU A 94 -4.58 -7.24 -20.56
C GLU A 94 -5.07 -8.05 -19.36
N ARG A 95 -4.43 -9.19 -19.10
CA ARG A 95 -4.75 -10.05 -17.94
C ARG A 95 -4.46 -9.34 -16.63
N LEU A 96 -3.30 -8.69 -16.50
CA LEU A 96 -2.93 -7.95 -15.28
C LEU A 96 -3.86 -6.77 -15.03
N LEU A 97 -4.21 -6.00 -16.07
CA LEU A 97 -5.18 -4.90 -15.97
C LEU A 97 -6.53 -5.41 -15.48
N ARG A 98 -7.00 -6.54 -16.00
CA ARG A 98 -8.24 -7.17 -15.53
C ARG A 98 -8.18 -7.49 -14.03
N ARG A 99 -7.07 -8.04 -13.54
CA ARG A 99 -6.89 -8.34 -12.10
C ARG A 99 -6.94 -7.07 -11.25
N VAL A 100 -6.14 -6.06 -11.61
CA VAL A 100 -6.09 -4.77 -10.90
C VAL A 100 -7.48 -4.09 -10.87
N ARG A 101 -8.23 -4.21 -11.96
CA ARG A 101 -9.51 -3.54 -12.15
C ARG A 101 -10.69 -4.29 -11.53
N ASP A 102 -10.76 -5.60 -11.72
CA ASP A 102 -11.95 -6.41 -11.41
C ASP A 102 -11.79 -7.16 -10.06
N GLU A 103 -10.59 -7.67 -9.75
CA GLU A 103 -10.29 -8.30 -8.46
C GLU A 103 -10.03 -7.24 -7.39
N ALA A 104 -9.03 -6.37 -7.61
CA ALA A 104 -8.66 -5.34 -6.64
C ALA A 104 -9.61 -4.12 -6.66
N GLY A 105 -10.38 -3.95 -7.73
CA GLY A 105 -11.44 -2.94 -7.78
C GLY A 105 -11.00 -1.52 -8.11
N PHE A 106 -9.78 -1.33 -8.62
CA PHE A 106 -9.28 0.00 -9.00
C PHE A 106 -9.82 0.46 -10.37
N LYS A 107 -9.87 1.77 -10.57
CA LYS A 107 -10.20 2.43 -11.84
C LYS A 107 -8.97 2.42 -12.76
N ALA A 108 -8.52 1.22 -13.10
CA ALA A 108 -7.32 0.97 -13.90
C ALA A 108 -7.72 0.59 -15.33
N ASN A 109 -7.99 1.57 -16.19
CA ASN A 109 -8.37 1.34 -17.59
C ASN A 109 -7.16 1.19 -18.53
N ASN A 110 -5.98 1.59 -18.07
CA ASN A 110 -4.73 1.47 -18.80
C ASN A 110 -3.56 1.18 -17.83
N VAL A 111 -2.41 0.85 -18.41
CA VAL A 111 -1.17 0.49 -17.68
C VAL A 111 -0.78 1.59 -16.69
N LYS A 112 -0.79 2.86 -17.13
CA LYS A 112 -0.44 4.01 -16.28
C LYS A 112 -1.32 4.07 -15.02
N GLN A 113 -2.64 4.00 -15.18
CA GLN A 113 -3.59 4.03 -14.07
C GLN A 113 -3.44 2.81 -13.15
N ALA A 114 -3.12 1.64 -13.70
CA ALA A 114 -2.86 0.44 -12.91
C ALA A 114 -1.60 0.60 -12.05
N ILE A 115 -0.51 1.09 -12.62
CA ILE A 115 0.75 1.38 -11.91
C ILE A 115 0.50 2.38 -10.79
N GLU A 116 -0.19 3.47 -11.08
CA GLU A 116 -0.53 4.51 -10.10
C GLU A 116 -1.35 3.92 -8.95
N SER A 117 -2.39 3.14 -9.29
CA SER A 117 -3.27 2.54 -8.28
C SER A 117 -2.54 1.56 -7.36
N LEU A 118 -1.72 0.69 -7.94
CA LEU A 118 -0.89 -0.25 -7.19
C LEU A 118 0.14 0.48 -6.34
N THR A 119 0.71 1.58 -6.83
CA THR A 119 1.70 2.38 -6.08
C THR A 119 1.07 2.99 -4.83
N ILE A 120 -0.11 3.57 -4.95
CA ILE A 120 -0.85 4.14 -3.80
C ILE A 120 -1.19 3.04 -2.79
N TRP A 121 -1.69 1.89 -3.29
CA TRP A 121 -2.00 0.75 -2.43
C TRP A 121 -0.79 0.21 -1.68
N ILE A 122 0.35 0.04 -2.38
CA ILE A 122 1.62 -0.38 -1.78
C ILE A 122 2.08 0.61 -0.71
N LYS A 123 2.04 1.92 -0.99
CA LYS A 123 2.40 2.96 0.00
C LYS A 123 1.55 2.86 1.25
N LEU A 124 0.23 2.66 1.11
CA LEU A 124 -0.67 2.51 2.25
C LEU A 124 -0.32 1.27 3.09
N LEU A 125 -0.08 0.13 2.44
CA LEU A 125 0.31 -1.10 3.14
C LEU A 125 1.67 -0.96 3.85
N GLU A 126 2.65 -0.29 3.22
CA GLU A 126 3.93 -0.01 3.86
C GLU A 126 3.78 0.94 5.05
N ASN A 127 2.93 1.97 4.93
CA ASN A 127 2.60 2.87 6.02
C ASN A 127 1.96 2.10 7.20
N ILE A 128 0.97 1.23 6.93
CA ILE A 128 0.35 0.35 7.94
C ILE A 128 1.41 -0.51 8.64
N ARG A 129 2.33 -1.14 7.89
CA ARG A 129 3.42 -1.94 8.48
C ARG A 129 4.35 -1.10 9.36
N ARG A 130 4.67 0.13 8.95
CA ARG A 130 5.50 1.05 9.76
C ARG A 130 4.78 1.42 11.05
N GLN A 131 3.49 1.73 11.00
CA GLN A 131 2.68 1.98 12.19
C GLN A 131 2.67 0.77 13.13
N GLN A 132 2.47 -0.45 12.61
CA GLN A 132 2.50 -1.70 13.40
C GLN A 132 3.85 -1.93 14.08
N LYS A 133 4.98 -1.62 13.42
CA LYS A 133 6.30 -1.69 14.04
C LYS A 133 6.44 -0.67 15.17
N LEU A 134 5.96 0.56 14.97
CA LEU A 134 5.97 1.60 15.98
C LEU A 134 5.00 1.36 17.14
N THR A 135 4.01 0.47 17.01
CA THR A 135 3.12 0.08 18.13
C THR A 135 3.60 -1.18 18.85
N LYS A 136 4.27 -2.12 18.16
CA LYS A 136 4.78 -3.35 18.78
C LYS A 136 5.91 -3.16 19.80
N VAL A 137 6.77 -2.16 19.66
CA VAL A 137 7.86 -1.90 20.64
C VAL A 137 7.32 -1.22 21.93
N LYS A 138 6.07 -1.50 22.33
CA LYS A 138 5.44 -1.05 23.59
C LYS A 138 5.11 -2.22 24.53
N GLN A 139 5.46 -3.46 24.16
CA GLN A 139 5.35 -4.64 25.01
C GLN A 139 6.71 -4.96 25.61
#